data_AF-A0AAV4AJL6-F1
#
_entry.id   AF-A0AAV4AJL6-F1
#
_cell.length_a   1.000
_cell.length_b   1.000
_cell.length_c   1.000
_cell.angle_alpha   90.00
_cell.angle_beta   90.00
_cell.angle_gamma   90.00
#
_symmetry.space_group_name_H-M   'P 1'
#
loop_
_entity.id
_entity.type
_entity.pdbx_description
1 polymer ?
#
loop_
_entity_poly.entity_id
_entity_poly.type
_entity_poly.pdbx_seq_one_letter_code
_entity_poly.pdbx_strand_id
1 'polypeptide(L)'
;MHHQGLRIALGAFRTSPIKSLYAEAEEPSLEHRRIKLAFNCILKLKALPRNLGHDVVFEAPLSDFSADSKSEPHLVASTFEQLRVLKSN
;
A
#
# COMPACT_ATOMS: atom_id res chain seq x y z
N MET A 1 -8.98 19.44 -2.60
CA MET A 1 -10.01 19.42 -3.67
C MET A 1 -9.92 18.12 -4.48
N HIS A 2 -10.54 17.01 -4.04
CA HIS A 2 -10.39 15.69 -4.72
C HIS A 2 -11.63 15.20 -5.48
N HIS A 3 -12.81 15.73 -5.19
CA HIS A 3 -14.11 15.30 -5.74
C HIS A 3 -14.75 16.36 -6.65
N GLN A 4 -14.09 17.50 -6.83
CA GLN A 4 -14.57 18.60 -7.67
C GLN A 4 -14.73 18.17 -9.13
N GLY A 5 -13.76 17.41 -9.65
CA GLY A 5 -13.81 16.88 -11.02
C GLY A 5 -14.97 15.91 -11.22
N LEU A 6 -15.21 15.00 -10.26
CA LEU A 6 -16.35 14.09 -10.29
C LEU A 6 -17.68 14.84 -10.31
N ARG A 7 -17.83 15.91 -9.51
CA ARG A 7 -19.04 16.74 -9.50
C ARG A 7 -19.29 17.41 -10.85
N ILE A 8 -18.26 17.94 -11.49
CA ILE A 8 -18.37 18.59 -12.80
C ILE A 8 -18.74 17.55 -13.87
N ALA A 9 -18.09 16.38 -13.87
CA ALA A 9 -18.34 15.33 -14.84
C ALA A 9 -19.74 14.71 -14.73
N LEU A 10 -20.24 14.52 -13.50
CA LEU A 10 -21.60 14.00 -13.25
C LEU A 10 -22.72 15.05 -13.36
N GLY A 11 -22.38 16.34 -13.42
CA GLY A 11 -23.37 17.41 -13.24
C GLY A 11 -24.00 17.43 -11.83
N ALA A 12 -23.32 16.84 -10.84
CA ALA A 12 -23.85 16.73 -9.49
C ALA A 12 -23.76 18.07 -8.74
N PHE A 13 -24.76 18.34 -7.90
CA PHE A 13 -24.82 19.56 -7.12
C PHE A 13 -23.59 19.70 -6.20
N ARG A 14 -23.15 20.94 -5.92
CA ARG A 14 -21.95 21.21 -5.11
C ARG A 14 -22.03 20.65 -3.69
N THR A 15 -23.24 20.46 -3.14
CA THR A 15 -23.46 19.87 -1.82
C THR A 15 -23.83 18.39 -1.84
N SER A 16 -23.90 17.73 -3.01
CA SER A 16 -24.18 16.28 -3.05
C SER A 16 -23.19 15.51 -2.16
N PRO A 17 -23.65 14.56 -1.33
CA PRO A 17 -22.75 13.77 -0.50
C PRO A 17 -21.77 12.92 -1.34
N ILE A 18 -20.54 12.74 -0.85
CA ILE A 18 -19.48 12.00 -1.55
C ILE A 18 -19.88 10.54 -1.82
N LYS A 19 -20.62 9.90 -0.90
CA LYS A 19 -21.10 8.52 -1.07
C LYS A 19 -22.06 8.39 -2.26
N SER A 20 -22.93 9.39 -2.46
CA SER A 20 -23.84 9.45 -3.60
C SER A 20 -23.07 9.67 -4.91
N LEU A 21 -22.02 10.50 -4.91
CA LEU A 21 -21.13 10.66 -6.07
C LEU A 21 -20.46 9.36 -6.50
N TYR A 22 -20.00 8.53 -5.56
CA TYR A 22 -19.41 7.23 -5.90
C TYR A 22 -20.42 6.22 -6.43
N ALA A 23 -21.64 6.21 -5.87
CA ALA A 23 -22.71 5.35 -6.37
C ALA A 23 -23.14 5.72 -7.80
N GLU A 24 -23.29 7.01 -8.08
CA GLU A 24 -23.72 7.52 -9.39
C GLU A 24 -22.62 7.40 -10.45
N ALA A 25 -21.35 7.59 -10.06
CA ALA A 25 -20.22 7.41 -10.97
C ALA A 25 -19.84 5.94 -11.22
N GLU A 26 -20.51 4.99 -10.55
CA GLU A 26 -20.19 3.55 -10.55
C GLU A 26 -18.71 3.24 -10.20
N GLU A 27 -18.05 4.16 -9.50
CA GLU A 27 -16.61 4.14 -9.25
C GLU A 27 -16.31 4.12 -7.75
N PRO A 28 -15.41 3.23 -7.28
CA PRO A 28 -15.05 3.18 -5.87
C PRO A 28 -14.28 4.43 -5.43
N SER A 29 -14.22 4.63 -4.11
CA SER A 29 -13.54 5.79 -3.55
C SER A 29 -12.08 5.88 -3.99
N LEU A 30 -11.54 7.10 -3.99
CA LEU A 30 -10.16 7.37 -4.42
C LEU A 30 -9.13 6.49 -3.68
N GLU A 31 -9.35 6.24 -2.41
CA GLU A 31 -8.50 5.40 -1.57
C GLU A 31 -8.45 3.95 -2.08
N HIS A 32 -9.61 3.34 -2.33
CA HIS A 32 -9.67 1.99 -2.89
C HIS A 32 -8.98 1.90 -4.26
N ARG A 33 -9.14 2.92 -5.10
CA ARG A 33 -8.45 2.98 -6.40
C ARG A 33 -6.94 3.09 -6.24
N ARG A 34 -6.45 3.88 -5.26
CA ARG A 34 -5.03 3.96 -4.92
C ARG A 34 -4.48 2.64 -4.41
N ILE A 35 -5.22 1.95 -3.54
CA ILE A 35 -4.84 0.62 -3.03
C ILE A 35 -4.75 -0.37 -4.18
N LYS A 36 -5.77 -0.45 -5.04
CA LYS A 36 -5.76 -1.32 -6.24
C LYS A 36 -4.59 -1.00 -7.17
N LEU A 37 -4.31 0.28 -7.40
CA LEU A 37 -3.18 0.72 -8.22
C LEU A 37 -1.84 0.32 -7.59
N ALA A 38 -1.66 0.58 -6.30
CA ALA A 38 -0.46 0.21 -5.57
C ALA A 38 -0.24 -1.31 -5.61
N PHE A 39 -1.29 -2.09 -5.37
CA PHE A 39 -1.26 -3.55 -5.46
C PHE A 39 -0.83 -4.02 -6.85
N ASN A 40 -1.44 -3.49 -7.92
CA ASN A 40 -1.05 -3.81 -9.29
C ASN A 40 0.40 -3.41 -9.60
N CYS A 41 0.85 -2.27 -9.08
CA CYS A 41 2.23 -1.80 -9.22
C CYS A 41 3.20 -2.78 -8.57
N ILE A 42 2.94 -3.19 -7.33
CA ILE A 42 3.75 -4.16 -6.58
C ILE A 42 3.78 -5.51 -7.30
N LEU A 43 2.64 -6.01 -7.78
CA LEU A 43 2.60 -7.26 -8.55
C LEU A 43 3.45 -7.20 -9.81
N LYS A 44 3.36 -6.09 -10.56
CA LYS A 44 4.19 -5.87 -11.76
C LYS A 44 5.67 -5.77 -11.41
N LEU A 45 6.01 -5.07 -10.34
CA LEU A 45 7.38 -4.97 -9.86
C LEU A 45 7.93 -6.35 -9.48
N LYS A 46 7.14 -7.16 -8.78
CA LYS A 46 7.52 -8.52 -8.39
C LYS A 46 7.67 -9.48 -9.59
N ALA A 47 6.84 -9.32 -10.62
CA ALA A 47 6.92 -10.14 -11.83
C ALA A 47 8.15 -9.81 -12.71
N LEU A 48 8.77 -8.63 -12.50
CA LEU A 48 9.89 -8.13 -13.30
C LEU A 48 11.11 -7.87 -12.40
N PRO A 49 11.86 -8.90 -11.98
CA PRO A 49 13.02 -8.74 -11.09
C PRO A 49 14.16 -7.91 -11.68
N ARG A 50 14.15 -7.64 -13.00
CA ARG A 50 15.12 -6.77 -13.69
C ARG A 50 14.74 -5.28 -13.66
N ASN A 51 13.65 -4.90 -13.00
CA ASN A 51 13.27 -3.49 -12.89
C ASN A 51 14.11 -2.80 -11.79
N LEU A 52 14.45 -1.53 -12.00
CA LEU A 52 15.33 -0.75 -11.10
C LEU A 52 14.75 -0.50 -9.70
N GLY A 53 13.45 -0.74 -9.49
CA GLY A 53 12.78 -0.58 -8.21
C GLY A 53 12.52 -1.88 -7.46
N HIS A 54 12.89 -3.04 -8.03
CA HIS A 54 12.65 -4.34 -7.40
C HIS A 54 13.47 -4.46 -6.11
N ASP A 55 14.76 -4.24 -6.19
CA ASP A 55 15.68 -4.46 -5.07
C ASP A 55 15.42 -3.45 -3.94
N VAL A 56 15.08 -2.21 -4.29
CA VAL A 56 14.72 -1.17 -3.31
C VAL A 56 13.41 -1.51 -2.57
N VAL A 57 12.44 -2.14 -3.24
CA VAL A 57 11.13 -2.43 -2.63
C VAL A 57 11.13 -3.77 -1.90
N PHE A 58 11.89 -4.76 -2.35
CA PHE A 58 11.84 -6.14 -1.85
C PHE A 58 13.09 -6.60 -1.08
N GLU A 59 14.25 -6.00 -1.32
CA GLU A 59 15.52 -6.37 -0.66
C GLU A 59 15.98 -5.33 0.38
N ALA A 60 15.27 -4.20 0.51
CA ALA A 60 15.58 -3.22 1.55
C ALA A 60 15.53 -3.88 2.95
N PRO A 61 16.57 -3.69 3.78
CA PRO A 61 16.55 -4.15 5.16
C PRO A 61 15.34 -3.55 5.88
N LEU A 62 14.47 -4.43 6.38
CA LEU A 62 13.32 -4.05 7.22
C LEU A 62 13.69 -3.23 8.47
N SER A 63 14.99 -3.09 8.77
CA SER A 63 15.54 -2.28 9.87
C SER A 63 15.35 -0.78 9.69
N ASP A 64 15.22 -0.28 8.47
CA ASP A 64 15.28 1.16 8.22
C ASP A 64 13.90 1.84 8.35
N PHE A 65 12.82 1.05 8.34
CA PHE A 65 11.45 1.54 8.51
C PHE A 65 10.92 1.40 9.96
N SER A 66 11.58 0.65 10.83
CA SER A 66 11.15 0.39 12.20
C SER A 66 11.75 1.36 13.23
N ALA A 67 12.21 2.54 12.82
CA ALA A 67 12.80 3.51 13.73
C ALA A 67 11.81 4.58 14.24
N ASP A 68 10.51 4.44 13.96
CA ASP A 68 9.48 5.37 14.44
C ASP A 68 8.22 4.66 14.95
N SER A 69 8.35 3.79 15.95
CA SER A 69 7.41 3.75 17.09
C SER A 69 7.87 2.75 18.15
N LYS A 70 8.24 3.28 19.32
CA LYS A 70 8.37 2.64 20.63
C LYS A 70 7.58 1.32 20.78
N SER A 71 8.22 0.17 20.66
CA SER A 71 7.79 -1.05 21.37
C SER A 71 8.96 -2.03 21.56
N GLU A 72 9.11 -2.44 22.82
CA GLU A 72 10.16 -3.25 23.46
C GLU A 72 10.73 -4.44 22.62
N PRO A 73 12.06 -4.59 22.50
CA PRO A 73 12.71 -5.51 21.56
C PRO A 73 12.93 -6.97 22.06
N HIS A 74 12.35 -7.40 23.18
CA HIS A 74 12.75 -8.66 23.79
C HIS A 74 12.15 -9.93 23.15
N LEU A 75 11.10 -9.82 22.33
CA LEU A 75 10.42 -11.00 21.74
C LEU A 75 10.92 -11.33 20.32
N VAL A 76 11.40 -10.33 19.57
CA VAL A 76 11.73 -10.48 18.14
C VAL A 76 13.13 -11.07 17.94
N ALA A 77 14.06 -10.86 18.87
CA ALA A 77 15.40 -11.48 18.79
C ALA A 77 15.36 -13.01 18.89
N SER A 78 14.44 -13.55 19.70
CA SER A 78 14.27 -14.98 19.93
C SER A 78 13.78 -15.71 18.67
N THR A 79 12.86 -15.10 17.93
CA THR A 79 12.29 -15.71 16.71
C THR A 79 13.30 -15.76 15.55
N PHE A 80 14.20 -14.77 15.46
CA PHE A 80 15.25 -14.78 14.42
C PHE A 80 16.35 -15.82 14.66
N GLU A 81 16.72 -16.10 15.92
CA GLU A 81 17.68 -17.17 16.22
C GLU A 81 17.10 -18.55 15.91
N GLN A 82 15.81 -18.76 16.21
CA GLN A 82 15.13 -20.03 15.93
C GLN A 82 15.02 -20.33 14.43
N LEU A 83 14.80 -19.31 13.59
CA LEU A 83 14.74 -19.47 12.14
C LEU A 83 16.13 -19.65 11.50
N ARG A 84 17.21 -19.16 12.12
CA ARG A 84 18.57 -19.35 11.64
C ARG A 84 19.05 -20.79 11.84
N VAL A 85 18.72 -21.41 12.97
CA VAL A 85 19.08 -22.80 13.28
C VAL A 85 18.36 -23.80 12.35
N LEU A 86 17.11 -23.52 11.96
CA LEU A 86 16.33 -24.40 11.07
C LEU A 86 16.79 -24.40 9.60
N LYS A 87 17.59 -23.41 9.18
CA LYS A 87 18.07 -23.29 7.80
C LYS A 87 19.44 -23.93 7.56
N SER A 88 20.02 -24.55 8.59
CA SER A 88 21.36 -25.16 8.57
C SER A 88 21.37 -26.71 8.64
N ASN A 89 20.22 -27.36 8.43
CA ASN A 89 20.11 -28.82 8.21
C ASN A 89 19.54 -29.10 6.82
#